data_AF-A0A4Y2P991-F1
#
_entry.id   AF-A0A4Y2P991-F1
#
_cell.length_a   1.000
_cell.length_b   1.000
_cell.length_c   1.000
_cell.angle_alpha   90.00
_cell.angle_beta   90.00
_cell.angle_gamma   90.00
#
_symmetry.space_group_name_H-M   'P 1'
#
loop_
_entity.id
_entity.type
_entity.pdbx_description
1 polymer ?
#
loop_
_entity_poly.entity_id
_entity_poly.type
_entity_poly.pdbx_seq_one_letter_code
_entity_poly.pdbx_strand_id
1 'polypeptide(L)'
;IFINNEWHSSASGKTFPTINPATGEIIAHVQEGDAADVDKAVSAAKEAFRFGSPWRRLDASERGVLLNKLADKMEKHRNYLAVRIFVSKLSLAASFLTRVGVTSEVNFAFLCSFHHS
;
A
#
# COMPACT_ATOMS: atom_id res chain seq x y z
N ILE A 1 -2.58 -9.30 5.27
CA ILE A 1 -1.54 -8.43 5.89
C ILE A 1 -0.20 -9.09 5.68
N PHE A 2 0.85 -8.36 5.31
CA PHE A 2 2.18 -8.93 5.07
C PHE A 2 3.07 -8.66 6.29
N ILE A 3 3.43 -9.72 7.03
CA ILE A 3 4.24 -9.65 8.25
C ILE A 3 5.28 -10.77 8.18
N ASN A 4 6.54 -10.46 8.53
CA ASN A 4 7.63 -11.44 8.58
C ASN A 4 7.80 -12.31 7.32
N ASN A 5 7.67 -11.70 6.13
CA ASN A 5 7.76 -12.39 4.84
C ASN A 5 6.62 -13.38 4.52
N GLU A 6 5.53 -13.35 5.30
CA GLU A 6 4.35 -14.20 5.15
C GLU A 6 3.06 -13.38 5.04
N TRP A 7 2.05 -13.95 4.38
CA TRP A 7 0.71 -13.38 4.28
C TRP A 7 -0.16 -13.91 5.41
N HIS A 8 -0.56 -13.02 6.33
CA HIS A 8 -1.47 -13.34 7.43
C HIS A 8 -2.86 -12.73 7.19
N SER A 9 -3.90 -13.43 7.64
CA SER A 9 -5.24 -12.86 7.83
C SER A 9 -5.22 -11.84 8.98
N SER A 10 -6.13 -10.86 8.93
CA SER A 10 -6.31 -9.91 10.04
C SER A 10 -6.67 -10.66 11.33
N ALA A 11 -6.16 -10.21 12.48
CA ALA A 11 -6.48 -10.79 13.78
C ALA A 11 -7.97 -10.67 14.13
N SER A 12 -8.67 -9.65 13.63
CA SER A 12 -10.13 -9.52 13.78
C SER A 12 -10.94 -10.06 12.62
N GLY A 13 -10.29 -10.42 11.51
CA GLY A 13 -10.94 -10.84 10.27
C GLY A 13 -11.73 -9.72 9.57
N LYS A 14 -11.61 -8.47 10.02
CA LYS A 14 -12.26 -7.33 9.37
C LYS A 14 -11.62 -7.04 8.03
N THR A 15 -12.45 -6.74 7.05
CA THR A 15 -12.02 -6.31 5.72
C THR A 15 -12.81 -5.08 5.31
N PHE A 16 -12.16 -4.19 4.56
CA PHE A 16 -12.82 -3.04 3.97
C PHE A 16 -12.78 -3.16 2.43
N PRO A 17 -13.88 -2.83 1.74
CA PRO A 17 -13.91 -2.83 0.29
C PRO A 17 -13.12 -1.65 -0.25
N THR A 18 -12.18 -1.91 -1.17
CA THR A 18 -11.55 -0.88 -1.99
C THR A 18 -12.42 -0.66 -3.22
N ILE A 19 -13.00 0.53 -3.33
CA ILE A 19 -13.95 0.88 -4.39
C ILE A 19 -13.24 1.66 -5.48
N ASN A 20 -13.56 1.35 -6.74
CA ASN A 20 -13.11 2.12 -7.89
C ASN A 20 -13.85 3.46 -7.94
N PRO A 21 -13.17 4.61 -7.83
CA PRO A 21 -13.83 5.91 -7.89
C PRO A 21 -14.43 6.23 -9.28
N ALA A 22 -14.00 5.55 -10.34
CA ALA A 22 -14.49 5.78 -11.70
C ALA A 22 -15.75 4.97 -12.05
N THR A 23 -15.89 3.75 -11.52
CA THR A 23 -17.02 2.86 -11.83
C THR A 23 -17.94 2.57 -10.64
N GLY A 24 -17.50 2.89 -9.41
CA GLY A 24 -18.23 2.55 -8.18
C GLY A 24 -18.15 1.06 -7.80
N GLU A 25 -17.45 0.24 -8.59
CA GLU A 25 -17.34 -1.20 -8.36
C GLU A 25 -16.28 -1.54 -7.30
N ILE A 26 -16.49 -2.66 -6.61
CA ILE A 26 -15.53 -3.18 -5.63
C ILE A 26 -14.37 -3.84 -6.36
N ILE A 27 -13.16 -3.30 -6.20
CA ILE A 27 -11.94 -3.84 -6.80
C ILE A 27 -11.43 -5.03 -5.99
N ALA A 28 -11.37 -4.88 -4.67
CA ALA A 28 -10.85 -5.91 -3.76
C ALA A 28 -11.26 -5.65 -2.31
N HIS A 29 -11.36 -6.71 -1.51
CA HIS A 29 -11.48 -6.61 -0.05
C HIS A 29 -10.09 -6.63 0.58
N VAL A 30 -9.70 -5.55 1.23
CA VAL A 30 -8.39 -5.43 1.89
C VAL A 30 -8.57 -5.70 3.38
N GLN A 31 -7.66 -6.47 3.96
CA GLN A 31 -7.67 -6.80 5.39
C GLN A 31 -7.37 -5.55 6.22
N GLU A 32 -8.25 -5.22 7.17
CA GLU A 32 -8.04 -4.14 8.14
C GLU A 32 -7.11 -4.64 9.24
N GLY A 33 -5.95 -4.02 9.39
CA GLY A 33 -4.99 -4.39 10.44
C GLY A 33 -5.37 -3.74 11.77
N ASP A 34 -5.53 -4.55 12.81
CA ASP A 34 -5.77 -4.06 14.17
C ASP A 34 -4.47 -3.83 14.94
N ALA A 35 -4.57 -3.24 16.13
CA ALA A 35 -3.43 -3.01 17.04
C ALA A 35 -2.58 -4.27 17.25
N ALA A 36 -3.20 -5.45 17.38
CA ALA A 36 -2.49 -6.71 17.54
C ALA A 36 -1.66 -7.11 16.30
N ASP A 37 -2.09 -6.76 15.09
CA ASP A 37 -1.32 -7.01 13.86
C ASP A 37 -0.16 -6.03 13.74
N VAL A 38 -0.35 -4.79 14.19
CA VAL A 38 0.71 -3.79 14.30
C VAL A 38 1.78 -4.25 15.29
N ASP A 39 1.40 -4.76 16.46
CA ASP A 39 2.36 -5.26 17.47
C ASP A 39 3.18 -6.43 16.94
N LYS A 40 2.55 -7.37 16.23
CA LYS A 40 3.25 -8.48 15.55
C LYS A 40 4.22 -7.97 14.49
N ALA A 41 3.80 -7.01 13.66
CA ALA A 41 4.65 -6.40 12.65
C ALA A 41 5.87 -5.69 13.26
N VAL A 42 5.66 -4.96 14.36
CA VAL A 42 6.73 -4.27 15.09
C VAL A 42 7.67 -5.27 15.75
N SER A 43 7.17 -6.36 16.33
CA SER A 43 8.02 -7.42 16.89
C SER A 43 8.89 -8.07 15.83
N ALA A 44 8.31 -8.45 14.68
CA ALA A 44 9.05 -9.01 13.56
C ALA A 44 10.11 -8.03 13.01
N ALA A 45 9.77 -6.74 12.89
CA ALA A 45 10.72 -5.71 12.49
C ALA A 45 11.87 -5.54 13.49
N LYS A 46 11.57 -5.61 14.79
CA LYS A 46 12.60 -5.59 15.85
C LYS A 46 13.52 -6.79 15.76
N GLU A 47 13.00 -7.99 15.54
CA GLU A 47 13.80 -9.21 15.35
C GLU A 47 14.70 -9.12 14.13
N ALA A 48 14.18 -8.63 13.00
CA ALA A 48 14.97 -8.35 11.81
C ALA A 48 16.09 -7.33 12.07
N PHE A 49 15.95 -6.44 13.06
CA PHE A 49 16.95 -5.44 13.44
C PHE A 49 17.85 -5.84 14.63
N ARG A 50 17.63 -7.00 15.28
CA ARG A 50 18.42 -7.42 16.45
C ARG A 50 19.91 -7.60 16.11
N PHE A 51 20.76 -7.48 17.14
CA PHE A 51 22.19 -7.79 17.03
C PHE A 51 22.37 -9.22 16.53
N GLY A 52 23.11 -9.39 15.42
CA GLY A 52 23.36 -10.68 14.80
C GLY A 52 22.37 -11.09 13.70
N SER A 53 21.32 -10.30 13.42
CA SER A 53 20.38 -10.59 12.35
C SER A 53 21.02 -10.50 10.96
N PRO A 54 20.53 -11.27 9.96
CA PRO A 54 21.06 -11.21 8.60
C PRO A 54 21.05 -9.80 8.02
N TRP A 55 19.98 -9.03 8.27
CA TRP A 55 19.84 -7.67 7.80
C TRP A 55 20.88 -6.70 8.38
N ARG A 56 21.23 -6.89 9.66
CA ARG A 56 22.18 -6.03 10.37
C ARG A 56 23.64 -6.44 10.15
N ARG A 57 23.88 -7.68 9.73
CA ARG A 57 25.21 -8.21 9.38
C ARG A 57 25.60 -8.00 7.93
N LEU A 58 24.64 -7.70 7.05
CA LEU A 58 24.90 -7.36 5.65
C LEU A 58 25.74 -6.09 5.55
N ASP A 59 26.75 -6.12 4.68
CA ASP A 59 27.56 -4.93 4.40
C ASP A 59 26.70 -3.83 3.76
N ALA A 60 27.13 -2.57 3.89
CA ALA A 60 26.43 -1.45 3.25
C ALA A 60 26.29 -1.65 1.72
N SER A 61 27.30 -2.23 1.08
CA SER A 61 27.32 -2.50 -0.36
C SER A 61 26.29 -3.57 -0.75
N GLU A 62 26.21 -4.65 0.02
CA GLU A 62 25.27 -5.76 -0.23
C GLU A 62 23.81 -5.31 -0.04
N ARG A 63 23.55 -4.45 0.94
CA ARG A 63 22.22 -3.80 1.10
C ARG A 63 21.87 -2.93 -0.11
N GLY A 64 22.83 -2.17 -0.63
CA GLY A 64 22.65 -1.39 -1.86
C GLY A 64 22.27 -2.25 -3.05
N VAL A 65 22.91 -3.42 -3.22
CA VAL A 65 22.57 -4.38 -4.28
C VAL A 65 21.14 -4.90 -4.12
N LEU A 66 20.70 -5.22 -2.90
CA LEU A 66 19.33 -5.67 -2.65
C LEU A 66 18.30 -4.57 -2.96
N LEU A 67 18.59 -3.32 -2.58
CA LEU A 67 17.73 -2.17 -2.89
C LEU A 67 17.66 -1.89 -4.40
N ASN A 68 18.78 -2.00 -5.12
CA ASN A 68 18.79 -1.86 -6.57
C ASN A 68 18.00 -2.98 -7.26
N LYS A 69 18.13 -4.23 -6.79
CA LYS A 69 17.28 -5.34 -7.29
C LYS A 69 15.80 -5.10 -7.05
N LEU A 70 15.43 -4.46 -5.93
CA LEU A 70 14.06 -4.04 -5.68
C LEU A 70 13.63 -2.95 -6.67
N ALA A 71 14.46 -1.93 -6.89
CA ALA A 71 14.20 -0.86 -7.85
C ALA A 71 14.02 -1.39 -9.29
N ASP A 72 14.85 -2.32 -9.73
CA ASP A 72 14.73 -2.97 -11.03
C ASP A 72 13.38 -3.70 -11.19
N LYS A 73 12.93 -4.39 -10.13
CA LYS A 73 11.61 -5.03 -10.13
C LYS A 73 10.49 -4.00 -10.13
N MET A 74 10.62 -2.90 -9.40
CA MET A 74 9.64 -1.81 -9.41
C MET A 74 9.52 -1.17 -10.80
N GLU A 75 10.64 -0.89 -11.46
CA GLU A 75 10.68 -0.29 -12.80
C GLU A 75 10.02 -1.20 -13.85
N LYS A 76 10.28 -2.53 -13.79
CA LYS A 76 9.59 -3.51 -14.65
C LYS A 76 8.07 -3.47 -14.50
N HIS A 77 7.58 -3.18 -13.29
CA HIS A 77 6.15 -3.12 -13.00
C HIS A 77 5.59 -1.69 -12.94
N ARG A 78 6.35 -0.69 -13.41
CA ARG A 78 6.01 0.74 -13.26
C ARG A 78 4.62 1.09 -13.77
N ASN A 79 4.21 0.58 -14.92
CA ASN A 79 2.93 0.94 -15.54
C ASN A 79 1.76 0.39 -14.73
N TYR A 80 1.89 -0.87 -14.29
CA TYR A 80 0.89 -1.52 -13.45
C TYR A 80 0.80 -0.87 -12.06
N LEU A 81 1.93 -0.54 -11.45
CA LEU A 81 1.99 0.17 -10.17
C LEU A 81 1.43 1.59 -10.29
N ALA A 82 1.73 2.32 -11.36
CA ALA A 82 1.24 3.68 -11.59
C ALA A 82 -0.29 3.71 -11.67
N VAL A 83 -0.90 2.80 -12.45
CA VAL A 83 -2.35 2.68 -12.56
C VAL A 83 -2.98 2.34 -11.21
N ARG A 84 -2.42 1.35 -10.48
CA ARG A 84 -2.95 0.98 -9.15
C ARG A 84 -2.79 2.06 -8.10
N ILE A 85 -1.64 2.76 -8.07
CA ILE A 85 -1.40 3.88 -7.15
C ILE A 85 -2.39 5.00 -7.45
N PHE A 86 -2.60 5.34 -8.73
CA PHE A 86 -3.56 6.35 -9.13
C PHE A 86 -4.98 6.00 -8.66
N VAL A 87 -5.46 4.79 -8.98
CA VAL A 87 -6.82 4.33 -8.62
C VAL A 87 -7.00 4.25 -7.10
N SER A 88 -6.04 3.67 -6.37
CA SER A 88 -6.14 3.50 -4.92
C SER A 88 -6.00 4.81 -4.14
N LYS A 89 -5.05 5.68 -4.51
CA LYS A 89 -4.89 6.98 -3.85
C LYS A 89 -6.07 7.90 -4.11
N LEU A 90 -6.64 7.86 -5.32
CA LEU A 90 -7.84 8.62 -5.63
C LEU A 90 -9.04 8.13 -4.82
N SER A 91 -9.18 6.82 -4.62
CA SER A 91 -10.22 6.22 -3.77
C SER A 91 -10.08 6.64 -2.30
N LEU A 92 -8.85 6.65 -1.76
CA LEU A 92 -8.58 7.09 -0.39
C LEU A 92 -8.83 8.59 -0.22
N ALA A 93 -8.42 9.41 -1.19
CA ALA A 93 -8.65 10.86 -1.19
C ALA A 93 -10.15 11.18 -1.27
N ALA A 94 -10.90 10.48 -2.14
CA ALA A 94 -12.36 10.62 -2.23
C ALA A 94 -13.05 10.25 -0.90
N SER A 95 -12.71 9.10 -0.32
CA SER A 95 -13.27 8.64 0.96
C SER A 95 -12.93 9.59 2.12
N PHE A 96 -11.71 10.13 2.14
CA PHE A 96 -11.28 11.12 3.13
C PHE A 96 -12.10 12.40 2.98
N LEU A 97 -12.20 12.97 1.78
CA LEU A 97 -12.96 14.20 1.51
C LEU A 97 -14.45 14.08 1.85
N THR A 98 -15.09 12.95 1.54
CA THR A 98 -16.47 12.67 1.97
C THR A 98 -16.61 12.64 3.49
N ARG A 99 -15.61 12.12 4.20
CA ARG A 99 -15.59 12.05 5.67
C ARG A 99 -15.30 13.38 6.35
N VAL A 100 -14.56 14.30 5.71
CA VAL A 100 -14.34 15.68 6.21
C VAL A 100 -15.48 16.63 5.78
N GLY A 101 -16.55 16.12 5.17
CA GLY A 101 -17.72 16.92 4.78
C GLY A 101 -17.44 17.93 3.65
N VAL A 102 -16.34 17.78 2.92
CA VAL A 102 -16.05 18.61 1.76
C VAL A 102 -16.78 17.99 0.56
N THR A 103 -18.08 18.27 0.46
CA THR A 103 -18.84 18.05 -0.77
C THR A 103 -18.54 19.22 -1.70
N SER A 104 -17.56 19.09 -2.58
CA SER A 104 -17.34 20.10 -3.61
C SER A 104 -17.13 19.42 -4.95
N GLU A 105 -17.97 19.79 -5.90
CA GLU A 105 -18.13 19.35 -7.30
C GLU A 105 -16.87 19.44 -8.18
N VAL A 106 -15.68 19.57 -7.60
CA VAL A 106 -14.44 19.94 -8.27
C VAL A 106 -13.62 18.72 -8.73
N ASN A 107 -13.93 17.52 -8.24
CA ASN A 107 -13.03 16.36 -8.44
C ASN A 107 -13.27 15.60 -9.75
N PHE A 108 -14.46 15.65 -10.34
CA PHE A 108 -14.78 14.87 -11.54
C PHE A 108 -14.33 15.57 -12.84
N ALA A 109 -14.45 16.91 -12.91
CA ALA A 109 -14.02 17.68 -14.08
C ALA A 109 -12.49 17.62 -14.29
N PHE A 110 -11.70 17.66 -13.21
CA PHE A 110 -10.24 17.61 -13.30
C PHE A 110 -9.71 16.22 -13.69
N LEU A 111 -10.44 15.15 -13.34
CA LEU A 111 -10.06 13.79 -13.69
C LEU A 111 -10.42 13.43 -15.14
N CYS A 112 -11.56 13.90 -15.65
CA CYS A 112 -11.98 13.66 -17.03
C CYS A 112 -11.08 14.37 -18.07
N SER A 113 -10.51 15.53 -17.74
CA SER A 113 -9.58 16.23 -18.65
C SER A 113 -8.25 15.48 -18.86
N PHE A 114 -7.87 14.54 -18.00
CA PHE A 114 -6.63 13.77 -18.15
C PHE A 114 -6.80 12.48 -18.97
N HIS A 115 -8.02 12.11 -19.34
CA HIS A 115 -8.31 10.89 -20.15
C HIS A 115 -8.56 11.19 -21.63
N HIS A 116 -8.38 12.43 -22.08
CA HIS A 116 -8.64 12.86 -23.46
C HIS A 116 -7.48 13.66 -24.10
N SER A 117 -6.23 13.35 -23.75
CA SER A 117 -5.04 13.86 -24.44
C SER A 117 -3.96 12.81 -24.55
#